data_AF-A0AA39PG07-F1
#
_entry.id   AF-A0AA39PG07-F1
#
_cell.length_a   1.000
_cell.length_b   1.000
_cell.length_c   1.000
_cell.angle_alpha   90.00
_cell.angle_beta   90.00
_cell.angle_gamma   90.00
#
_symmetry.space_group_name_H-M   'P 1'
#
loop_
_entity.id
_entity.type
_entity.pdbx_description
1 polymer ?
#
loop_
_entity_poly.entity_id
_entity_poly.type
_entity_poly.pdbx_seq_one_letter_code
_entity_poly.pdbx_strand_id
1 'polypeptide(L)'
;MARDMEDAMMAPRKRVYTDNYEAFICIVHEWSFIHLLKQAGIWNNTVGWKAAEPASCMVDCFACPHPGVNIPVKVDLDLPNTWEDTLFVGMDVNFKLERFEVSSEEKDPGLGCALACFVDMKAFNNHLKLFDKQILQV
;
A
#
# COMPACT_ATOMS: atom_id res chain seq x y z
N MET A 1 -7.88 -21.89 -58.42
CA MET A 1 -8.82 -20.77 -58.28
C MET A 1 -10.01 -21.12 -57.38
N ALA A 2 -10.89 -22.08 -57.73
CA ALA A 2 -12.06 -22.39 -56.88
C ALA A 2 -11.70 -23.01 -55.51
N ARG A 3 -10.73 -23.94 -55.49
CA ARG A 3 -10.22 -24.56 -54.24
C ARG A 3 -9.58 -23.56 -53.27
N ASP A 4 -8.86 -22.58 -53.82
CA ASP A 4 -8.19 -21.54 -53.03
C ASP A 4 -9.19 -20.61 -52.31
N MET A 5 -10.41 -20.45 -52.87
CA MET A 5 -11.48 -19.67 -52.25
C MET A 5 -12.17 -20.45 -51.12
N GLU A 6 -12.39 -21.75 -51.29
CA GLU A 6 -12.93 -22.63 -50.23
C GLU A 6 -11.97 -22.73 -49.04
N ASP A 7 -10.67 -22.88 -49.31
CA ASP A 7 -9.62 -22.91 -48.28
C ASP A 7 -9.54 -21.58 -47.50
N ALA A 8 -9.73 -20.44 -48.17
CA ALA A 8 -9.76 -19.13 -47.52
C ALA A 8 -11.05 -18.90 -46.68
N MET A 9 -12.18 -19.49 -47.07
CA MET A 9 -13.44 -19.41 -46.32
C MET A 9 -13.46 -20.35 -45.11
N MET A 10 -12.78 -21.49 -45.20
CA MET A 10 -12.60 -22.47 -44.12
C MET A 10 -11.42 -22.15 -43.19
N ALA A 11 -10.57 -21.19 -43.56
CA ALA A 11 -9.47 -20.76 -42.71
C ALA A 11 -10.00 -20.23 -41.37
N PRO A 12 -9.49 -20.72 -40.22
CA PRO A 12 -9.95 -20.27 -38.92
C PRO A 12 -9.69 -18.76 -38.81
N ARG A 13 -10.77 -17.98 -38.63
CA ARG A 13 -10.64 -16.55 -38.31
C ARG A 13 -9.85 -16.43 -37.01
N LYS A 14 -8.59 -16.00 -37.12
CA LYS A 14 -7.73 -15.75 -35.97
C LYS A 14 -8.39 -14.64 -35.15
N ARG A 15 -9.04 -15.00 -34.05
CA ARG A 15 -9.59 -14.01 -33.10
C ARG A 15 -8.39 -13.30 -32.48
N VAL A 16 -8.18 -12.05 -32.87
CA VAL A 16 -7.25 -11.17 -32.18
C VAL A 16 -7.96 -10.70 -30.92
N TYR A 17 -7.58 -11.28 -29.78
CA TYR A 17 -8.01 -10.77 -28.49
C TYR A 17 -7.16 -9.55 -28.16
N THR A 18 -7.79 -8.45 -27.79
CA THR A 18 -7.08 -7.35 -27.13
C THR A 18 -6.56 -7.85 -25.80
N ASP A 19 -5.28 -7.59 -25.53
CA ASP A 19 -4.71 -7.82 -24.22
C ASP A 19 -5.36 -6.84 -23.22
N ASN A 20 -6.13 -7.38 -22.29
CA ASN A 20 -6.81 -6.62 -21.24
C ASN A 20 -6.12 -6.79 -19.88
N TYR A 21 -4.87 -7.26 -19.86
CA TYR A 21 -4.13 -7.50 -18.64
C TYR A 21 -4.08 -6.24 -17.75
N GLU A 22 -3.76 -5.08 -18.31
CA GLU A 22 -3.71 -3.82 -17.56
C GLU A 22 -5.05 -3.46 -16.92
N ALA A 23 -6.15 -3.55 -17.69
CA ALA A 23 -7.49 -3.31 -17.17
C ALA A 23 -7.85 -4.30 -16.05
N PHE A 24 -7.45 -5.56 -16.17
CA PHE A 24 -7.66 -6.56 -15.13
C PHE A 24 -6.88 -6.23 -13.85
N ILE A 25 -5.63 -5.78 -13.96
CA ILE A 25 -4.83 -5.35 -12.81
C ILE A 25 -5.48 -4.15 -12.11
N CYS A 26 -5.99 -3.16 -12.86
CA CYS A 26 -6.74 -2.04 -12.27
C CYS A 26 -7.99 -2.50 -11.50
N ILE A 27 -8.78 -3.41 -12.08
CA ILE A 27 -9.98 -3.97 -11.43
C ILE A 27 -9.59 -4.70 -10.13
N VAL A 28 -8.53 -5.50 -10.14
CA VAL A 28 -8.05 -6.20 -8.95
C VAL A 28 -7.61 -5.19 -7.88
N HIS A 29 -6.91 -4.12 -8.26
CA HIS A 29 -6.47 -3.08 -7.33
C HIS A 29 -7.67 -2.36 -6.66
N GLU A 30 -8.66 -1.93 -7.44
CA GLU A 30 -9.89 -1.32 -6.93
C GLU A 30 -10.66 -2.28 -6.01
N TRP A 31 -10.76 -3.56 -6.40
CA TRP A 31 -11.44 -4.58 -5.62
C TRP A 31 -10.75 -4.82 -4.27
N SER A 32 -9.41 -4.90 -4.24
CA SER A 32 -8.62 -5.02 -3.01
C SER A 32 -8.80 -3.81 -2.11
N PHE A 33 -8.82 -2.61 -2.68
CA PHE A 33 -9.08 -1.38 -1.92
C PHE A 33 -10.48 -1.38 -1.28
N ILE A 34 -11.52 -1.77 -2.01
CA ILE A 34 -12.88 -1.89 -1.47
C ILE A 34 -12.93 -2.91 -0.33
N HIS A 35 -12.20 -4.02 -0.43
CA HIS A 35 -12.14 -5.03 0.63
C HIS A 35 -11.47 -4.50 1.89
N LEU A 36 -10.38 -3.75 1.75
CA LEU A 36 -9.73 -3.08 2.85
C LEU A 36 -10.70 -2.13 3.59
N LEU A 37 -11.42 -1.28 2.86
CA LEU A 37 -12.41 -0.36 3.45
C LEU A 37 -13.54 -1.10 4.19
N LYS A 38 -13.97 -2.25 3.67
CA LYS A 38 -14.98 -3.09 4.31
C LYS A 38 -14.47 -3.72 5.60
N GLN A 39 -13.25 -4.26 5.58
CA GLN A 39 -12.62 -4.85 6.76
C GLN A 39 -12.42 -3.82 7.88
N ALA A 40 -12.05 -2.59 7.52
CA ALA A 40 -11.90 -1.47 8.43
C ALA A 40 -13.23 -0.86 8.91
N GLY A 41 -14.38 -1.27 8.35
CA GLY A 41 -15.69 -0.72 8.71
C GLY A 41 -15.93 0.73 8.26
N ILE A 42 -15.04 1.30 7.45
CA ILE A 42 -15.10 2.72 7.02
C ILE A 42 -16.36 3.02 6.20
N TRP A 43 -16.90 2.03 5.49
CA TRP A 43 -18.14 2.18 4.73
C TRP A 43 -19.34 2.62 5.58
N ASN A 44 -19.34 2.30 6.88
CA ASN A 44 -20.45 2.66 7.78
C ASN A 44 -20.30 4.08 8.36
N ASN A 45 -19.24 4.81 8.00
CA ASN A 45 -19.03 6.18 8.43
C ASN A 45 -19.94 7.15 7.64
N THR A 46 -20.65 8.03 8.34
CA THR A 46 -21.62 8.98 7.75
C THR A 46 -20.97 10.01 6.83
N VAL A 47 -19.67 10.26 6.99
CA VAL A 47 -18.89 11.21 6.17
C VAL A 47 -18.22 10.57 4.95
N GLY A 48 -18.30 9.24 4.82
CA GLY A 48 -17.67 8.48 3.74
C GLY A 48 -16.15 8.29 3.91
N TRP A 49 -15.58 7.43 3.06
CA TRP A 49 -14.18 6.99 3.20
C TRP A 49 -13.14 8.08 2.96
N LYS A 50 -13.47 9.12 2.17
CA LYS A 50 -12.56 10.24 1.88
C LYS A 50 -12.28 11.12 3.10
N ALA A 51 -13.15 11.06 4.10
CA ALA A 51 -13.02 11.79 5.36
C ALA A 51 -12.56 10.88 6.51
N ALA A 52 -12.20 9.62 6.21
CA ALA A 52 -11.66 8.74 7.22
C ALA A 52 -10.28 9.23 7.68
N GLU A 53 -10.00 9.03 8.97
CA GLU A 53 -8.72 9.45 9.54
C GLU A 53 -7.55 8.64 8.94
N PRO A 54 -6.35 9.23 8.87
CA PRO A 54 -5.16 8.49 8.50
C PRO A 54 -4.99 7.23 9.37
N ALA A 55 -4.48 6.16 8.76
CA ALA A 55 -4.28 4.83 9.35
C ALA A 55 -5.56 4.14 9.86
N SER A 56 -6.76 4.62 9.50
CA SER A 56 -8.03 4.00 9.92
C SER A 56 -8.28 2.59 9.39
N CYS A 57 -7.58 2.16 8.34
CA CYS A 57 -7.57 0.76 7.87
C CYS A 57 -6.41 -0.07 8.44
N MET A 58 -5.53 0.52 9.25
CA MET A 58 -4.42 -0.19 9.85
C MET A 58 -4.91 -0.96 11.07
N VAL A 59 -4.31 -2.12 11.31
CA VAL A 59 -4.50 -2.89 12.53
C VAL A 59 -3.27 -2.68 13.40
N ASP A 60 -3.49 -2.42 14.69
CA ASP A 60 -2.40 -2.33 15.66
C ASP A 60 -1.63 -3.65 15.69
N CYS A 61 -0.31 -3.55 15.46
CA CYS A 61 0.56 -4.71 15.55
C CYS A 61 0.78 -5.06 17.01
N PHE A 62 0.37 -6.25 17.44
CA PHE A 62 0.57 -6.71 18.83
C PHE A 62 2.04 -6.86 19.23
N ALA A 63 2.94 -7.00 18.26
CA ALA A 63 4.38 -7.05 18.51
C ALA A 63 4.99 -5.65 18.66
N CYS A 64 4.34 -4.59 18.17
CA CYS A 64 4.80 -3.23 18.42
C CYS A 64 4.60 -2.87 19.90
N PRO A 65 5.48 -2.05 20.49
CA PRO A 65 5.32 -1.59 21.86
C PRO A 65 4.19 -0.56 21.96
N HIS A 66 3.25 -0.84 22.84
CA HIS A 66 2.06 -0.05 23.16
C HIS A 66 2.07 0.29 24.66
N PRO A 67 2.48 1.53 25.03
CA PRO A 67 2.49 1.98 26.43
C PRO A 67 1.16 1.76 27.13
N GLY A 68 1.18 1.04 28.25
CA GLY A 68 0.00 0.70 29.04
C GLY A 68 -0.82 -0.49 28.51
N VAL A 69 -0.42 -1.10 27.39
CA VAL A 69 -1.05 -2.32 26.84
C VAL A 69 -0.12 -3.52 27.00
N ASN A 70 1.03 -3.51 26.32
CA ASN A 70 2.02 -4.60 26.36
C ASN A 70 3.39 -4.17 26.90
N ILE A 71 3.60 -2.87 27.16
CA ILE A 71 4.77 -2.34 27.87
C ILE A 71 4.31 -1.33 28.95
N PRO A 72 5.06 -1.13 30.05
CA PRO A 72 4.71 -0.17 31.10
C PRO A 72 4.72 1.29 30.60
N VAL A 73 3.82 2.12 31.14
CA VAL A 73 3.68 3.55 30.73
C VAL A 73 4.91 4.38 31.09
N LYS A 74 5.57 4.05 32.21
CA LYS A 74 6.83 4.64 32.62
C LYS A 74 7.87 3.53 32.61
N VAL A 75 8.80 3.64 31.69
CA VAL A 75 9.98 2.79 31.63
C VAL A 75 11.00 3.36 32.61
N ASP A 76 11.41 2.55 33.59
CA ASP A 76 12.45 2.93 34.52
C ASP A 76 13.81 2.59 33.90
N LEU A 77 14.45 3.59 33.30
CA LEU A 77 15.71 3.43 32.56
C LEU A 77 16.90 3.07 33.46
N ASP A 78 16.73 3.13 34.78
CA ASP A 78 17.76 2.81 35.77
C ASP A 78 17.81 1.31 36.14
N LEU A 79 16.87 0.50 35.62
CA LEU A 79 16.86 -0.95 35.86
C LEU A 79 17.87 -1.70 34.97
N PRO A 80 18.52 -2.76 35.45
CA PRO A 80 19.54 -3.50 34.69
C PRO A 80 19.02 -4.21 33.42
N ASN A 81 17.69 -4.31 33.23
CA ASN A 81 17.04 -5.00 32.12
C ASN A 81 16.34 -4.05 31.12
N THR A 82 16.88 -2.85 30.89
CA THR A 82 16.29 -1.86 29.97
C THR A 82 16.05 -2.36 28.54
N TRP A 83 16.72 -3.44 28.12
CA TRP A 83 16.50 -4.08 26.82
C TRP A 83 15.10 -4.69 26.66
N GLU A 84 14.41 -5.06 27.74
CA GLU A 84 13.04 -5.58 27.71
C GLU A 84 12.02 -4.49 27.30
N ASP A 85 12.30 -3.24 27.64
CA ASP A 85 11.48 -2.06 27.31
C ASP A 85 12.00 -1.28 26.09
N THR A 86 13.06 -1.79 25.44
CA THR A 86 13.64 -1.13 24.27
C THR A 86 12.82 -1.48 23.02
N LEU A 87 12.33 -0.46 22.33
CA LEU A 87 11.68 -0.63 21.03
C LEU A 87 12.72 -1.03 19.98
N PHE A 88 12.73 -2.30 19.60
CA PHE A 88 13.45 -2.77 18.41
C PHE A 88 12.57 -2.59 17.18
N VAL A 89 12.78 -1.51 16.43
CA VAL A 89 12.13 -1.31 15.14
C VAL A 89 12.82 -2.20 14.10
N GLY A 90 12.35 -3.43 13.97
CA GLY A 90 12.68 -4.28 12.83
C GLY A 90 11.87 -3.83 11.63
N MET A 91 12.48 -3.08 10.71
CA MET A 91 11.89 -2.88 9.40
C MET A 91 12.09 -4.17 8.61
N ASP A 92 11.06 -5.03 8.57
CA ASP A 92 11.02 -6.09 7.58
C ASP A 92 10.81 -5.44 6.21
N VAL A 93 11.91 -5.23 5.49
CA VAL A 93 11.90 -4.66 4.15
C VAL A 93 11.55 -5.72 3.09
N ASN A 94 10.83 -6.79 3.46
CA ASN A 94 10.13 -7.66 2.51
C ASN A 94 8.97 -6.95 1.79
N PHE A 95 8.79 -5.64 2.00
CA PHE A 95 8.04 -4.81 1.09
C PHE A 95 8.69 -4.88 -0.29
N LYS A 96 7.88 -5.14 -1.31
CA LYS A 96 8.21 -4.98 -2.73
C LYS A 96 8.56 -3.51 -3.04
N LEU A 97 9.66 -3.00 -2.50
CA LEU A 97 10.17 -1.64 -2.77
C LEU A 97 10.71 -1.51 -4.20
N GLU A 98 10.89 -2.62 -4.92
CA GLU A 98 11.34 -2.63 -6.32
C GLU A 98 10.42 -1.88 -7.31
N ARG A 99 9.21 -1.46 -6.90
CA ARG A 99 8.28 -0.74 -7.80
C ARG A 99 8.08 0.75 -7.52
N PHE A 100 8.64 1.31 -6.45
CA PHE A 100 8.43 2.75 -6.18
C PHE A 100 9.09 3.67 -7.21
N GLU A 101 10.16 3.23 -7.88
CA GLU A 101 10.86 4.04 -8.89
C GLU A 101 10.32 3.83 -10.32
N VAL A 102 9.39 2.89 -10.52
CA VAL A 102 8.89 2.50 -11.86
C VAL A 102 7.71 3.36 -12.32
N SER A 103 7.01 4.04 -11.40
CA SER A 103 5.81 4.82 -11.69
C SER A 103 5.84 6.19 -11.03
N SER A 104 4.94 7.08 -11.47
CA SER A 104 4.71 8.39 -10.87
C SER A 104 3.26 8.48 -10.37
N GLU A 105 3.01 9.32 -9.36
CA GLU A 105 1.66 9.59 -8.84
C GLU A 105 0.69 10.08 -9.94
N GLU A 106 1.23 10.74 -10.98
CA GLU A 106 0.46 11.20 -12.14
C GLU A 106 0.01 10.04 -13.05
N LYS A 107 0.82 8.98 -13.14
CA LYS A 107 0.52 7.78 -13.92
C LYS A 107 -0.30 6.75 -13.14
N ASP A 108 -0.03 6.62 -11.84
CA ASP A 108 -0.64 5.63 -10.95
C ASP A 108 -0.97 6.31 -9.61
N PRO A 109 -2.10 7.05 -9.53
CA PRO A 109 -2.51 7.70 -8.30
C PRO A 109 -2.95 6.67 -7.26
N GLY A 110 -2.49 6.81 -6.03
CA GLY A 110 -2.89 5.90 -4.96
C GLY A 110 -4.38 6.03 -4.62
N LEU A 111 -5.10 4.91 -4.52
CA LEU A 111 -6.56 4.90 -4.26
C LEU A 111 -6.94 5.35 -2.85
N GLY A 112 -6.09 5.05 -1.85
CA GLY A 112 -6.40 5.23 -0.44
C GLY A 112 -5.23 5.81 0.36
N CYS A 113 -4.42 6.67 -0.26
CA CYS A 113 -3.25 7.29 0.36
C CYS A 113 -3.52 7.68 1.81
N ALA A 114 -2.65 7.24 2.73
CA ALA A 114 -2.78 7.42 4.18
C ALA A 114 -3.81 6.58 4.94
N LEU A 115 -4.64 5.73 4.31
CA LEU A 115 -5.64 4.94 5.06
C LEU A 115 -5.07 3.65 5.66
N ALA A 116 -4.06 3.06 5.04
CA ALA A 116 -3.44 1.80 5.46
C ALA A 116 -2.01 2.03 5.99
N CYS A 117 -1.08 1.14 5.64
CA CYS A 117 0.33 1.23 6.03
C CYS A 117 1.12 2.33 5.29
N PHE A 118 0.62 2.79 4.13
CA PHE A 118 1.30 3.84 3.37
C PHE A 118 0.87 5.23 3.84
N VAL A 119 1.84 6.11 4.04
CA VAL A 119 1.65 7.52 4.38
C VAL A 119 1.13 8.33 3.19
N ASP A 120 0.57 9.51 3.47
CA ASP A 120 0.27 10.48 2.41
C ASP A 120 1.59 10.93 1.76
N MET A 121 1.73 10.69 0.45
CA MET A 121 2.96 10.97 -0.29
C MET A 121 3.31 12.46 -0.28
N LYS A 122 2.34 13.37 -0.24
CA LYS A 122 2.62 14.82 -0.20
C LYS A 122 3.16 15.22 1.17
N ALA A 123 2.51 14.76 2.24
CA ALA A 123 2.98 14.98 3.61
C ALA A 123 4.38 14.38 3.83
N PHE A 124 4.61 13.17 3.32
CA PHE A 124 5.91 12.51 3.38
C PHE A 124 7.00 13.27 2.63
N ASN A 125 6.75 13.68 1.38
CA ASN A 125 7.71 14.46 0.61
C ASN A 125 8.00 15.82 1.25
N ASN A 126 7.00 16.47 1.85
CA ASN A 126 7.21 17.71 2.60
C ASN A 126 8.06 17.48 3.85
N HIS A 127 7.84 16.38 4.56
CA HIS A 127 8.66 15.97 5.68
C HIS A 127 10.11 15.73 5.24
N LEU A 128 10.34 14.95 4.18
CA LEU A 128 11.68 14.71 3.66
C LEU A 128 12.42 16.01 3.35
N LYS A 129 11.79 16.99 2.70
CA LYS A 129 12.42 18.30 2.41
C LYS A 129 12.90 19.05 3.65
N LEU A 130 12.24 18.88 4.80
CA LEU A 130 12.64 19.51 6.05
C LEU A 130 13.89 18.86 6.65
N PHE A 131 14.05 17.55 6.44
CA PHE A 131 15.10 16.73 7.04
C PHE A 131 16.23 16.32 6.07
N ASP A 132 16.10 16.63 4.78
CA ASP A 132 17.06 16.29 3.71
C ASP A 132 18.49 16.81 4.01
N LYS A 133 18.60 17.88 4.80
CA LYS A 133 19.88 18.46 5.23
C LYS A 133 20.52 17.79 6.45
N GLN A 134 19.78 16.95 7.18
CA GLN A 134 20.29 16.25 8.38
C GLN A 134 20.81 14.84 8.06
N ILE A 135 20.38 14.24 6.96
CA ILE A 135 20.72 12.85 6.60
C ILE A 135 22.14 12.73 6.01
N LEU A 136 22.76 13.85 5.59
CA LEU A 136 24.14 13.90 5.08
C LEU A 136 25.22 14.11 6.16
N GLN A 137 24.87 14.02 7.45
CA GLN A 137 25.84 14.10 8.56
C GLN A 137 26.06 12.71 9.18
N VAL A 138 26.60 11.78 8.39
CA VAL A 138 27.29 10.58 8.89
C VAL A 138 28.57 10.40 8.09
#